data_AF-A0A4R3HNZ3-F1
#
_entry.id   AF-A0A4R3HNZ3-F1
#
_cell.length_a   1.000
_cell.length_b   1.000
_cell.length_c   1.000
_cell.angle_alpha   90.00
_cell.angle_beta   90.00
_cell.angle_gamma   90.00
#
_symmetry.space_group_name_H-M   'P 1'
#
loop_
_entity.id
_entity.type
_entity.pdbx_description
1 polymer ?
#
loop_
_entity_poly.entity_id
_entity_poly.type
_entity_poly.pdbx_seq_one_letter_code
_entity_poly.pdbx_strand_id
1 'polypeptide(L)'
;MNQLTDLLLPSVVGIIVMLVLRCHVVRSRAAAREIRRSVVMSTEPYGRELAEAVANRLERGDILAYGHRDYCGIGLRYADGEYIYGEVSDGELPSRAQLSKWTDVPAQMERRVFSSRNLFVSWLADQSDESLHGRELQDKWLVGNQRLSKRRLDSFAKGHRVPHAE
;
A
#
# COMPACT_ATOMS: atom_id res chain seq x y z
N MET A 1 0.51 -72.70 16.19
CA MET A 1 -0.40 -72.59 15.03
C MET A 1 -1.53 -71.66 15.47
N ASN A 2 -1.48 -70.38 15.08
CA ASN A 2 -2.31 -69.76 14.02
C ASN A 2 -3.81 -69.81 14.39
N GLN A 3 -4.58 -68.72 14.53
CA GLN A 3 -4.81 -67.57 13.66
C GLN A 3 -5.48 -66.43 14.48
N LEU A 4 -5.03 -65.18 14.30
CA LEU A 4 -5.69 -64.06 13.59
C LEU A 4 -6.77 -63.28 14.36
N THR A 5 -6.35 -62.07 14.68
CA THR A 5 -7.04 -60.79 14.88
C THR A 5 -8.28 -60.56 14.03
N ASP A 6 -9.40 -60.22 14.69
CA ASP A 6 -10.54 -59.53 14.09
C ASP A 6 -10.24 -58.03 13.96
N LEU A 7 -10.07 -57.59 12.71
CA LEU A 7 -10.03 -56.19 12.31
C LEU A 7 -11.46 -55.72 11.97
N LEU A 8 -12.01 -54.91 12.86
CA LEU A 8 -13.22 -54.12 12.62
C LEU A 8 -12.96 -53.10 11.50
N LEU A 9 -13.53 -53.35 10.31
CA LEU A 9 -13.64 -52.34 9.26
C LEU A 9 -14.79 -51.38 9.59
N PRO A 10 -14.58 -50.05 9.57
CA PRO A 10 -15.66 -49.10 9.73
C PRO A 10 -16.60 -49.12 8.52
N SER A 11 -17.90 -49.09 8.80
CA SER A 11 -18.99 -49.17 7.82
C SER A 11 -18.92 -48.03 6.80
N VAL A 12 -19.12 -48.36 5.52
CA VAL A 12 -19.08 -47.47 4.33
C VAL A 12 -19.90 -46.17 4.51
N VAL A 13 -20.94 -46.20 5.34
CA VAL A 13 -21.82 -45.06 5.66
C VAL A 13 -21.08 -43.91 6.38
N GLY A 14 -20.11 -44.22 7.25
CA GLY A 14 -19.36 -43.20 8.00
C GLY A 14 -18.41 -42.37 7.13
N ILE A 15 -17.89 -42.96 6.05
CA ILE A 15 -16.96 -42.31 5.13
C ILE A 15 -17.69 -41.27 4.26
N ILE A 16 -18.92 -41.56 3.83
CA ILE A 16 -19.72 -40.68 2.96
C ILE A 16 -20.17 -39.42 3.70
N VAL A 17 -20.57 -39.53 4.98
CA VAL A 17 -21.00 -38.38 5.79
C VAL A 17 -19.84 -37.41 6.07
N MET A 18 -18.62 -37.91 6.34
CA MET A 18 -17.44 -37.05 6.51
C MET A 18 -17.01 -36.32 5.22
N LEU A 19 -17.20 -36.94 4.05
CA LEU A 19 -16.86 -36.34 2.75
C LEU A 19 -17.82 -35.19 2.38
N VAL A 20 -19.12 -35.35 2.65
CA VAL A 20 -20.12 -34.30 2.34
C VAL A 20 -19.98 -33.08 3.27
N LEU A 21 -19.70 -33.30 4.57
CA LEU A 21 -19.47 -32.21 5.53
C LEU A 21 -18.16 -31.44 5.28
N ARG A 22 -17.09 -32.11 4.85
CA ARG A 22 -15.85 -31.42 4.40
C ARG A 22 -16.08 -30.60 3.13
N CYS A 23 -16.93 -31.06 2.22
CA CYS A 23 -17.19 -30.36 0.96
C CYS A 23 -18.00 -29.06 1.17
N HIS A 24 -18.89 -29.00 2.15
CA HIS A 24 -19.59 -27.76 2.51
C HIS A 24 -18.67 -26.74 3.20
N VAL A 25 -17.85 -27.15 4.18
CA VAL A 25 -16.96 -26.23 4.92
C VAL A 25 -15.86 -25.63 4.01
N VAL A 26 -15.33 -26.41 3.05
CA VAL A 26 -14.34 -25.91 2.07
C VAL A 26 -14.99 -24.91 1.10
N ARG A 27 -16.23 -25.16 0.65
CA ARG A 27 -16.97 -24.24 -0.23
C ARG A 27 -17.36 -22.93 0.47
N SER A 28 -17.69 -22.97 1.77
CA SER A 28 -17.98 -21.77 2.57
C SER A 28 -16.76 -20.87 2.77
N ARG A 29 -15.55 -21.44 2.86
CA ARG A 29 -14.30 -20.65 2.97
C ARG A 29 -13.83 -20.07 1.64
N ALA A 30 -14.07 -20.75 0.53
CA ALA A 30 -13.76 -20.24 -0.80
C ALA A 30 -14.65 -19.03 -1.16
N ALA A 31 -15.97 -19.14 -0.94
CA ALA A 31 -16.89 -18.03 -1.17
C ALA A 31 -16.62 -16.82 -0.25
N ALA A 32 -16.29 -17.04 1.03
CA ALA A 32 -15.93 -15.97 1.95
C ALA A 32 -14.57 -15.30 1.61
N ARG A 33 -13.66 -16.03 0.96
CA ARG A 33 -12.37 -15.50 0.46
C ARG A 33 -12.52 -14.71 -0.85
N GLU A 34 -13.54 -15.02 -1.64
CA GLU A 34 -13.88 -14.31 -2.88
C GLU A 34 -14.64 -13.00 -2.59
N ILE A 35 -15.57 -13.01 -1.62
CA ILE A 35 -16.30 -11.82 -1.16
C ILE A 35 -15.37 -10.81 -0.46
N ARG A 36 -14.23 -11.26 0.09
CA ARG A 36 -13.22 -10.38 0.69
C ARG A 36 -12.41 -9.54 -0.31
N ARG A 37 -12.58 -9.73 -1.62
CA ARG A 37 -11.64 -9.21 -2.64
C ARG A 37 -12.25 -8.24 -3.64
N SER A 38 -13.00 -7.28 -3.15
CA SER A 38 -12.99 -5.93 -3.71
C SER A 38 -13.07 -4.93 -2.57
N VAL A 39 -11.91 -4.62 -1.97
CA VAL A 39 -11.80 -3.33 -1.29
C VAL A 39 -11.94 -2.30 -2.41
N VAL A 40 -13.16 -1.80 -2.60
CA VAL A 40 -13.42 -0.68 -3.51
C VAL A 40 -12.63 0.48 -2.95
N MET A 41 -11.58 0.87 -3.66
CA MET A 41 -10.77 2.01 -3.28
C MET A 41 -11.57 3.28 -3.49
N SER A 42 -11.39 4.24 -2.59
CA SER A 42 -12.07 5.52 -2.74
C SER A 42 -11.62 6.24 -4.00
N THR A 43 -12.60 6.67 -4.80
CA THR A 43 -12.40 7.57 -5.94
C THR A 43 -12.66 9.03 -5.59
N GLU A 44 -13.06 9.30 -4.34
CA GLU A 44 -13.30 10.64 -3.84
C GLU A 44 -11.99 11.45 -3.87
N PRO A 45 -11.98 12.64 -4.51
CA PRO A 45 -10.83 13.53 -4.45
C PRO A 45 -10.48 13.89 -3.01
N TYR A 46 -9.19 14.01 -2.72
CA TYR A 46 -8.71 14.42 -1.40
C TYR A 46 -9.16 15.82 -1.03
N GLY A 47 -9.31 16.69 -2.02
CA GLY A 47 -9.76 18.06 -1.85
C GLY A 47 -8.66 19.03 -1.42
N ARG A 48 -8.96 20.32 -1.64
CA ARG A 48 -7.98 21.40 -1.49
C ARG A 48 -7.51 21.60 -0.05
N GLU A 49 -8.41 21.49 0.91
CA GLU A 49 -8.11 21.71 2.34
C GLU A 49 -7.03 20.74 2.84
N LEU A 50 -7.19 19.44 2.57
CA LEU A 50 -6.21 18.43 2.94
C LEU A 50 -4.88 18.66 2.22
N ALA A 51 -4.91 18.97 0.92
CA ALA A 51 -3.71 19.25 0.15
C ALA A 51 -2.92 20.45 0.67
N GLU A 52 -3.60 21.53 1.07
CA GLU A 52 -2.98 22.71 1.69
C GLU A 52 -2.38 22.40 3.07
N ALA A 53 -3.07 21.60 3.89
CA ALA A 53 -2.57 21.19 5.20
C ALA A 53 -1.31 20.32 5.08
N VAL A 54 -1.27 19.41 4.09
CA VAL A 54 -0.07 18.64 3.75
C VAL A 54 1.06 19.56 3.31
N ALA A 55 0.79 20.50 2.39
CA ALA A 55 1.80 21.45 1.91
C ALA A 55 2.41 22.27 3.06
N ASN A 56 1.60 22.72 4.01
CA ASN A 56 2.07 23.45 5.20
C ASN A 56 3.06 22.65 6.05
N ARG A 57 2.83 21.34 6.20
CA ARG A 57 3.75 20.45 6.94
C ARG A 57 5.07 20.30 6.18
N LEU A 58 4.98 20.04 4.87
CA LEU A 58 6.16 19.88 4.02
C LEU A 58 7.05 21.14 4.04
N GLU A 59 6.46 22.33 3.93
CA GLU A 59 7.19 23.61 3.97
C GLU A 59 7.85 23.89 5.33
N ARG A 60 7.38 23.28 6.42
CA ARG A 60 8.03 23.33 7.75
C ARG A 60 9.23 22.38 7.86
N GLY A 61 9.51 21.60 6.82
CA GLY A 61 10.58 20.61 6.79
C GLY A 61 10.15 19.20 7.20
N ASP A 62 8.84 18.97 7.47
CA ASP A 62 8.36 17.61 7.69
C ASP A 62 8.45 16.79 6.40
N ILE A 63 8.74 15.49 6.53
CA ILE A 63 8.78 14.54 5.41
C ILE A 63 7.70 13.49 5.65
N LEU A 64 6.88 13.23 4.64
CA LEU A 64 5.96 12.10 4.65
C LEU A 64 6.62 10.91 3.96
N ALA A 65 7.22 10.03 4.75
CA ALA A 65 7.88 8.82 4.27
C ALA A 65 7.71 7.72 5.32
N TYR A 66 7.73 6.45 4.88
CA TYR A 66 8.10 5.38 5.81
C TYR A 66 9.62 5.35 5.92
N GLY A 67 10.13 4.76 7.00
CA GLY A 67 11.56 4.64 7.24
C GLY A 67 11.88 3.24 7.71
N HIS A 68 12.45 2.45 6.82
CA HIS A 68 13.06 1.15 7.07
C HIS A 68 14.12 0.88 6.00
N ARG A 69 14.84 -0.23 6.11
CA ARG A 69 15.81 -0.63 5.08
C ARG A 69 15.06 -1.00 3.79
N ASP A 70 15.70 -0.74 2.65
CA ASP A 70 15.18 -0.98 1.30
C ASP A 70 13.97 -0.09 0.95
N TYR A 71 13.11 -0.53 0.03
CA TYR A 71 11.98 0.23 -0.49
C TYR A 71 10.91 0.54 0.58
N CYS A 72 10.63 1.82 0.79
CA CYS A 72 9.73 2.39 1.79
C CYS A 72 8.45 2.99 1.16
N GLY A 73 8.07 2.57 -0.05
CA GLY A 73 6.86 3.03 -0.70
C GLY A 73 6.99 4.38 -1.37
N ILE A 74 5.91 5.14 -1.35
CA ILE A 74 5.83 6.50 -1.89
C ILE A 74 5.78 7.52 -0.77
N GLY A 75 6.45 8.65 -0.96
CA GLY A 75 6.51 9.75 -0.01
C GLY A 75 6.34 11.12 -0.63
N LEU A 76 6.28 12.12 0.25
CA LEU A 76 6.25 13.54 -0.07
C LEU A 76 7.33 14.29 0.70
N ARG A 77 7.98 15.25 0.04
CA ARG A 77 8.98 16.14 0.64
C ARG A 77 8.92 17.51 -0.03
N TYR A 78 9.22 18.57 0.73
CA TYR A 78 9.62 19.86 0.17
C TYR A 78 11.12 20.05 0.35
N ALA A 79 11.84 20.29 -0.74
CA ALA A 79 13.28 20.51 -0.72
C ALA A 79 13.70 21.37 -1.92
N ASP A 80 14.71 22.22 -1.73
CA ASP A 80 15.27 23.05 -2.80
C ASP A 80 14.23 23.94 -3.51
N GLY A 81 13.19 24.38 -2.78
CA GLY A 81 12.09 25.18 -3.35
C GLY A 81 11.01 24.37 -4.07
N GLU A 82 11.16 23.05 -4.17
CA GLU A 82 10.29 22.16 -4.95
C GLU A 82 9.54 21.17 -4.06
N TYR A 83 8.31 20.84 -4.46
CA TYR A 83 7.55 19.74 -3.90
C TYR A 83 7.85 18.47 -4.67
N ILE A 84 8.12 17.39 -3.95
CA ILE A 84 8.54 16.11 -4.51
C ILE A 84 7.55 15.05 -4.06
N TYR A 85 7.02 14.32 -5.03
CA TYR A 85 6.33 13.05 -4.86
C TYR A 85 7.21 11.97 -5.49
N GLY A 86 7.43 10.87 -4.80
CA GLY A 86 8.16 9.75 -5.41
C GLY A 86 8.49 8.63 -4.46
N GLU A 87 9.21 7.64 -4.99
CA GLU A 87 9.66 6.48 -4.22
C GLU A 87 10.62 6.87 -3.09
N VAL A 88 10.49 6.16 -1.99
CA VAL A 88 11.34 6.29 -0.81
C VAL A 88 12.13 4.99 -0.67
N SER A 89 13.43 5.09 -0.44
CA SER A 89 14.24 3.92 -0.07
C SER A 89 15.15 4.29 1.10
N ASP A 90 15.35 3.36 2.02
CA ASP A 90 16.14 3.57 3.24
C ASP A 90 15.67 4.78 4.07
N GLY A 91 14.37 5.09 4.02
CA GLY A 91 13.77 6.27 4.64
C GLY A 91 14.08 7.61 3.96
N GLU A 92 14.77 7.58 2.82
CA GLU A 92 15.17 8.77 2.09
C GLU A 92 14.30 9.01 0.85
N LEU A 93 13.85 10.26 0.70
CA LEU A 93 13.29 10.80 -0.54
C LEU A 93 14.24 11.87 -1.06
N PRO A 94 15.13 11.54 -2.02
CA PRO A 94 16.22 12.43 -2.42
C PRO A 94 15.68 13.66 -3.15
N SER A 95 16.22 14.83 -2.81
CA SER A 95 15.99 16.06 -3.59
C SER A 95 16.66 15.96 -4.97
N ARG A 96 16.37 16.92 -5.86
CA ARG A 96 16.99 16.96 -7.19
C ARG A 96 18.52 17.04 -7.11
N ALA A 97 19.05 17.82 -6.18
CA ALA A 97 20.50 17.93 -5.96
C ALA A 97 21.12 16.63 -5.39
N GLN A 98 20.32 15.83 -4.67
CA GLN A 98 20.77 14.59 -4.04
C GLN A 98 20.70 13.37 -4.99
N LEU A 99 19.95 13.45 -6.10
CA LEU A 99 19.81 12.35 -7.06
C LEU A 99 21.15 11.87 -7.63
N SER A 100 22.11 12.76 -7.84
CA SER A 100 23.44 12.39 -8.35
C SER A 100 24.23 11.49 -7.41
N LYS A 101 23.86 11.43 -6.12
CA LYS A 101 24.48 10.56 -5.12
C LYS A 101 23.94 9.13 -5.17
N TRP A 102 22.80 8.92 -5.82
CA TRP A 102 22.21 7.61 -5.95
C TRP A 102 22.69 7.01 -7.27
N THR A 103 23.68 6.13 -7.19
CA THR A 103 24.29 5.46 -8.35
C THR A 103 23.44 4.33 -8.92
N ASP A 104 22.52 3.80 -8.11
CA ASP A 104 21.68 2.64 -8.44
C ASP A 104 20.18 3.00 -8.46
N VAL A 105 19.82 4.24 -8.80
CA VAL A 105 18.40 4.60 -9.00
C VAL A 105 17.88 3.80 -10.20
N PRO A 106 16.84 2.97 -10.04
CA PRO A 106 16.22 2.33 -11.19
C PRO A 106 15.77 3.41 -12.17
N ALA A 107 16.03 3.21 -13.46
CA ALA A 107 15.63 4.13 -14.52
C ALA A 107 14.10 4.39 -14.58
N GLN A 108 13.31 3.68 -13.78
CA GLN A 108 11.85 3.73 -13.73
C GLN A 108 11.30 4.14 -12.35
N MET A 109 12.09 4.84 -11.53
CA MET A 109 11.60 5.36 -10.25
C MET A 109 10.43 6.34 -10.46
N GLU A 110 9.27 6.05 -9.88
CA GLU A 110 8.13 6.95 -9.92
C GLU A 110 8.48 8.25 -9.20
N ARG A 111 8.45 9.37 -9.93
CA ARG A 111 8.77 10.69 -9.38
C ARG A 111 8.01 11.80 -10.10
N ARG A 112 7.51 12.75 -9.31
CA ARG A 112 6.93 14.01 -9.79
C ARG A 112 7.44 15.17 -8.97
N VAL A 113 7.76 16.26 -9.64
CA VAL A 113 8.29 17.48 -9.02
C VAL A 113 7.40 18.66 -9.41
N PHE A 114 7.07 19.50 -8.43
CA PHE A 114 6.29 20.71 -8.64
C PHE A 114 7.08 21.93 -8.16
N SER A 115 7.26 22.89 -9.07
CA SER A 115 8.02 24.12 -8.82
C SER A 115 7.26 25.16 -7.98
N SER A 116 5.99 24.91 -7.66
CA SER A 116 5.20 25.83 -6.83
C SER A 116 4.16 25.10 -6.01
N ARG A 117 3.80 25.72 -4.89
CA ARG A 117 2.73 25.29 -3.99
C ARG A 117 1.41 25.11 -4.73
N ASN A 118 1.03 26.06 -5.60
CA ASN A 118 -0.25 25.99 -6.31
C ASN A 118 -0.35 24.75 -7.21
N LEU A 119 0.72 24.40 -7.91
CA LEU A 119 0.76 23.20 -8.75
C LEU A 119 0.67 21.92 -7.91
N PHE A 120 1.42 21.86 -6.81
CA PHE A 120 1.37 20.72 -5.89
C PHE A 120 -0.01 20.55 -5.26
N VAL A 121 -0.58 21.62 -4.70
CA VAL A 121 -1.88 21.61 -4.03
C VAL A 121 -2.99 21.24 -5.02
N SER A 122 -2.99 21.84 -6.22
CA SER A 122 -3.98 21.50 -7.25
C SER A 122 -3.88 20.02 -7.63
N TRP A 123 -2.66 19.52 -7.88
CA TRP A 123 -2.47 18.12 -8.23
C TRP A 123 -2.95 17.18 -7.12
N LEU A 124 -2.53 17.41 -5.87
CA LEU A 124 -2.84 16.53 -4.75
C LEU A 124 -4.34 16.56 -4.41
N ALA A 125 -4.99 17.73 -4.52
CA ALA A 125 -6.42 17.86 -4.27
C ALA A 125 -7.27 17.00 -5.23
N ASP A 126 -6.81 16.84 -6.47
CA ASP A 126 -7.48 16.06 -7.50
C ASP A 126 -7.20 14.55 -7.40
N GLN A 127 -6.28 14.13 -6.53
CA GLN A 127 -5.97 12.71 -6.34
C GLN A 127 -6.98 12.01 -5.43
N SER A 128 -7.04 10.68 -5.54
CA SER A 128 -7.82 9.79 -4.69
C SER A 128 -6.98 8.57 -4.28
N ASP A 129 -7.50 7.76 -3.36
CA ASP A 129 -6.85 6.51 -2.98
C ASP A 129 -6.68 5.60 -4.20
N GLU A 130 -7.66 5.60 -5.11
CA GLU A 130 -7.59 4.87 -6.36
C GLU A 130 -6.50 5.42 -7.30
N SER A 131 -6.47 6.74 -7.54
CA SER A 131 -5.54 7.34 -8.51
C SER A 131 -4.08 7.19 -8.09
N LEU A 132 -3.80 7.16 -6.79
CA LEU A 132 -2.46 6.94 -6.25
C LEU A 132 -2.16 5.49 -5.90
N HIS A 133 -3.02 4.53 -6.27
CA HIS A 133 -2.76 3.12 -6.00
C HIS A 133 -1.65 2.51 -6.86
N GLY A 134 -1.36 3.10 -8.03
CA GLY A 134 -0.37 2.60 -8.97
C GLY A 134 -0.84 1.37 -9.76
N ARG A 135 -2.14 1.22 -10.05
CA ARG A 135 -2.69 0.06 -10.80
C ARG A 135 -2.07 -0.09 -12.19
N GLU A 136 -1.66 1.02 -12.76
CA GLU A 136 -1.01 1.18 -14.06
C GLU A 136 0.45 0.72 -14.08
N LEU A 137 1.07 0.51 -12.91
CA LEU A 137 2.48 0.09 -12.84
C LEU A 137 2.67 -1.31 -13.44
N GLN A 138 3.78 -1.46 -14.17
CA GLN A 138 4.18 -2.73 -14.78
C GLN A 138 4.59 -3.75 -13.70
N ASP A 139 5.41 -3.33 -12.75
CA ASP A 139 5.77 -4.16 -11.60
C ASP A 139 4.60 -4.26 -10.62
N LYS A 140 4.02 -5.46 -10.52
CA LYS A 140 2.88 -5.74 -9.64
C LYS A 140 3.24 -5.74 -8.17
N TRP A 141 4.52 -5.84 -7.82
CA TRP A 141 4.99 -5.70 -6.45
C TRP A 141 4.87 -4.25 -5.93
N LEU A 142 4.87 -3.25 -6.83
CA LEU A 142 4.69 -1.84 -6.46
C LEU A 142 3.21 -1.44 -6.33
N VAL A 143 2.30 -2.18 -6.95
CA VAL A 143 0.86 -1.87 -6.97
C VAL A 143 0.29 -1.96 -5.55
N GLY A 144 -0.22 -0.84 -5.04
CA GLY A 144 -0.79 -0.74 -3.69
C GLY A 144 0.22 -0.87 -2.55
N ASN A 145 1.50 -1.05 -2.85
CA ASN A 145 2.55 -1.23 -1.86
C ASN A 145 2.95 0.13 -1.28
N GLN A 146 2.63 0.33 0.00
CA GLN A 146 3.04 1.51 0.79
C GLN A 146 2.79 2.86 0.08
N ARG A 147 1.67 2.96 -0.63
CA ARG A 147 1.23 4.15 -1.38
C ARG A 147 0.70 5.26 -0.46
N LEU A 148 0.43 6.42 -1.05
CA LEU A 148 -0.33 7.47 -0.38
C LEU A 148 -1.81 7.09 -0.31
N SER A 149 -2.49 7.55 0.75
CA SER A 149 -3.94 7.44 0.93
C SER A 149 -4.45 8.63 1.72
N LYS A 150 -5.75 8.93 1.63
CA LYS A 150 -6.44 9.98 2.40
C LYS A 150 -6.10 9.86 3.89
N ARG A 151 -6.22 8.65 4.46
CA ARG A 151 -5.88 8.37 5.87
C ARG A 151 -4.45 8.74 6.24
N ARG A 152 -3.48 8.43 5.37
CA ARG A 152 -2.05 8.71 5.62
C ARG A 152 -1.77 10.21 5.52
N LEU A 153 -2.37 10.88 4.53
CA LEU A 153 -2.29 12.34 4.36
C LEU A 153 -2.95 13.08 5.53
N ASP A 154 -4.13 12.65 5.98
CA ASP A 154 -4.84 13.21 7.13
C ASP A 154 -4.02 13.09 8.41
N SER A 155 -3.43 11.91 8.65
CA SER A 155 -2.59 11.68 9.82
C SER A 155 -1.36 12.58 9.81
N PHE A 156 -0.72 12.72 8.64
CA PHE A 156 0.41 13.61 8.45
C PHE A 156 0.03 15.08 8.64
N ALA A 157 -1.10 15.53 8.07
CA ALA A 157 -1.62 16.89 8.20
C ALA A 157 -1.93 17.26 9.66
N LYS A 158 -2.46 16.31 10.43
CA LYS A 158 -2.76 16.47 11.87
C LYS A 158 -1.54 16.37 12.78
N GLY A 159 -0.35 16.09 12.22
CA GLY A 159 0.88 15.94 13.00
C GLY A 159 0.94 14.65 13.82
N HIS A 160 0.10 13.67 13.53
CA HIS A 160 0.24 12.35 14.13
C HIS A 160 1.50 11.68 13.57
N ARG A 161 2.26 10.98 14.43
CA ARG A 161 3.33 10.10 13.92
C ARG A 161 2.68 9.06 13.03
N VAL A 162 3.08 9.02 11.76
CA VAL A 162 2.66 7.96 10.85
C VAL A 162 3.31 6.67 11.39
N PRO A 163 2.53 5.62 11.72
CA PRO A 163 3.10 4.37 12.18
C PRO A 163 4.10 3.84 11.13
N HIS A 164 5.22 3.27 11.58
CA HIS A 164 6.09 2.50 10.69
C HIS A 164 5.27 1.37 10.06
N ALA A 165 5.42 1.14 8.76
CA ALA A 165 4.82 -0.02 8.12
C ALA A 165 5.46 -1.29 8.72
N GLU A 166 4.62 -2.22 9.21
CA GLU A 166 5.03 -3.59 9.59
C GLU A 166 5.18 -4.49 8.36
#